data_AF-A0A964U9P5-F1
#
_entry.id   AF-A0A964U9P5-F1
#
_cell.length_a   1.000
_cell.length_b   1.000
_cell.length_c   1.000
_cell.angle_alpha   90.00
_cell.angle_beta   90.00
_cell.angle_gamma   90.00
#
_symmetry.space_group_name_H-M   'P 1'
#
loop_
_entity.id
_entity.type
_entity.pdbx_description
1 polymer ?
#
loop_
_entity_poly.entity_id
_entity_poly.type
_entity_poly.pdbx_seq_one_letter_code
_entity_poly.pdbx_strand_id
1 'polypeptide(L)' 'MSPRLRAIFLRGLLVALVVGTLLTLINQFEHIMALSAINPWKAGLSYLVPFCVSVFSALAVPMSGDES' A
#
# COMPACT_ATOMS: atom_id res chain seq x y z
N MET A 1 -8.47 -18.02 9.41
CA MET A 1 -7.74 -16.73 9.43
C MET A 1 -8.13 -15.99 10.71
N SER A 2 -7.18 -15.56 11.54
CA SER A 2 -7.51 -14.79 12.74
C SER A 2 -8.21 -13.46 12.34
N PRO A 3 -9.26 -13.03 13.06
CA PRO A 3 -10.02 -11.82 12.72
C PRO A 3 -9.15 -10.56 12.68
N ARG A 4 -8.06 -10.55 13.48
CA ARG A 4 -7.03 -9.49 13.49
C ARG A 4 -6.24 -9.42 12.18
N LEU A 5 -5.77 -10.55 11.66
CA LEU A 5 -5.07 -10.59 10.37
C LEU A 5 -5.97 -10.04 9.27
N ARG A 6 -7.23 -10.48 9.22
CA ARG A 6 -8.18 -9.98 8.22
C ARG A 6 -8.32 -8.45 8.25
N ALA A 7 -8.41 -7.85 9.43
CA ALA A 7 -8.46 -6.39 9.57
C ALA A 7 -7.16 -5.70 9.09
N ILE A 8 -6.00 -6.26 9.44
CA ILE A 8 -4.69 -5.74 8.98
C ILE A 8 -4.59 -5.79 7.46
N PHE A 9 -4.94 -6.92 6.84
CA PHE A 9 -4.91 -7.09 5.39
C PHE A 9 -5.88 -6.13 4.67
N LEU A 10 -7.10 -5.96 5.19
CA LEU A 10 -8.08 -5.03 4.60
C LEU A 10 -7.61 -3.57 4.69
N ARG A 11 -7.04 -3.17 5.82
CA ARG A 11 -6.44 -1.84 5.99
C ARG A 11 -5.25 -1.65 5.05
N GLY A 12 -4.36 -2.63 4.97
CA GLY A 12 -3.22 -2.63 4.06
C GLY A 12 -3.65 -2.49 2.59
N LEU A 13 -4.72 -3.18 2.17
CA LEU A 13 -5.26 -3.07 0.82
C LEU A 13 -5.81 -1.66 0.53
N LEU A 14 -6.50 -1.04 1.50
CA LEU A 14 -7.00 0.33 1.35
C LEU A 14 -5.84 1.33 1.24
N VAL A 15 -4.81 1.19 2.09
CA VAL A 15 -3.60 2.00 2.02
C VAL A 15 -2.91 1.83 0.67
N ALA A 16 -2.77 0.59 0.20
CA ALA A 16 -2.18 0.29 -1.10
C ALA A 16 -2.96 0.95 -2.25
N LEU A 17 -4.28 0.91 -2.21
CA LEU A 17 -5.12 1.51 -3.25
C LEU A 17 -4.97 3.03 -3.29
N VAL A 18 -5.07 3.70 -2.14
CA VAL A 18 -4.97 5.17 -2.05
C VAL A 18 -3.54 5.64 -2.35
N VAL A 19 -2.57 5.17 -1.57
CA VAL A 19 -1.17 5.59 -1.69
C VAL A 19 -0.57 5.12 -3.00
N GLY A 20 -0.90 3.91 -3.45
CA GLY A 20 -0.38 3.38 -4.71
C GLY A 20 -0.92 4.09 -5.95
N THR A 21 -2.16 4.59 -5.91
CA THR A 21 -2.69 5.45 -6.98
C THR A 21 -1.93 6.78 -7.02
N LEU A 22 -1.70 7.42 -5.87
CA LEU A 22 -0.92 8.64 -5.78
C LEU A 22 0.53 8.41 -6.27
N LEU A 23 1.17 7.33 -5.83
CA LEU A 23 2.52 6.96 -6.26
C LEU A 23 2.60 6.69 -7.76
N THR A 24 1.60 6.02 -8.34
CA THR A 24 1.53 5.78 -9.79
C THR A 24 1.38 7.09 -10.56
N LEU A 25 0.52 8.00 -10.08
CA LEU A 25 0.33 9.32 -10.69
C LEU A 25 1.63 10.12 -10.69
N ILE A 26 2.39 10.17 -9.59
CA ILE A 26 3.64 10.94 -9.54
C ILE A 26 4.81 10.25 -10.27
N ASN A 27 4.95 8.92 -10.18
CA ASN A 27 6.08 8.20 -10.77
C ASN A 27 5.96 8.05 -12.28
N GLN A 28 4.74 8.11 -12.82
CA GLN A 28 4.47 7.90 -14.24
C GLN A 28 3.67 9.05 -14.85
N PHE A 29 3.64 10.21 -14.17
CA PHE A 29 2.93 11.41 -14.62
C PHE A 29 3.23 11.75 -16.08
N GLU A 30 4.51 11.77 -16.45
CA GLU A 30 4.96 12.06 -17.81
C GLU A 30 4.36 11.10 -18.85
N HIS A 31 4.20 9.82 -18.52
CA HIS A 31 3.62 8.83 -19.43
C HIS A 31 2.11 9.04 -19.56
N ILE A 32 1.44 9.41 -18.47
CA ILE A 32 0.01 9.73 -18.45
C ILE A 32 -0.26 10.99 -19.28
N MET A 33 0.54 12.04 -19.11
CA MET A 33 0.41 13.29 -19.87
C MET A 33 0.76 13.12 -21.35
N ALA A 34 1.77 12.30 -21.66
CA ALA A 34 2.13 11.98 -23.03
C ALA A 34 1.19 10.98 -23.72
N LEU A 35 0.13 10.49 -23.04
CA LEU A 35 -0.71 9.37 -23.49
C LEU A 35 0.12 8.15 -23.98
N SER A 36 1.26 7.93 -23.32
CA SER A 36 2.21 6.88 -23.65
C SER A 36 2.00 5.64 -22.77
N ALA A 37 2.61 4.52 -23.16
CA ALA A 37 2.48 3.26 -22.45
C ALA A 37 3.03 3.37 -21.02
N ILE A 38 2.19 3.07 -20.03
CA ILE A 38 2.59 3.00 -18.63
C ILE A 38 3.41 1.72 -18.41
N ASN A 39 4.57 1.84 -17.79
CA ASN A 39 5.36 0.70 -17.34
C ASN A 39 4.61 -0.09 -16.23
N PRO A 40 4.18 -1.34 -16.49
CA PRO A 40 3.35 -2.11 -15.55
C PRO A 40 4.12 -2.54 -14.29
N TRP A 41 5.45 -2.69 -14.38
CA TRP A 41 6.28 -3.03 -13.24
C TRP A 41 6.36 -1.89 -12.23
N LYS A 42 6.58 -0.66 -12.71
CA LYS A 42 6.55 0.54 -11.87
C LYS A 42 5.17 0.72 -11.24
N ALA A 43 4.10 0.59 -12.02
CA ALA A 43 2.74 0.68 -11.50
C ALA A 43 2.49 -0.38 -10.41
N GLY A 44 2.84 -1.65 -10.66
CA GLY A 44 2.67 -2.73 -9.68
C GLY A 44 3.41 -2.48 -8.36
N LEU A 45 4.66 -2.00 -8.43
CA LEU A 45 5.45 -1.66 -7.25
C LEU A 45 4.85 -0.48 -6.46
N SER A 46 4.26 0.50 -7.15
CA SER A 46 3.57 1.62 -6.50
C SER A 46 2.44 1.15 -5.59
N TYR A 47 1.77 0.03 -5.87
CA TYR A 47 0.76 -0.55 -4.98
C TYR A 47 1.35 -1.56 -3.97
N LEU A 48 2.32 -2.35 -4.39
CA LEU A 48 2.90 -3.41 -3.55
C LEU A 48 3.68 -2.84 -2.36
N VAL A 49 4.47 -1.80 -2.57
CA VAL A 49 5.28 -1.18 -1.51
C VAL A 49 4.41 -0.66 -0.35
N PRO A 50 3.39 0.21 -0.57
CA PRO A 50 2.55 0.69 0.52
C PRO A 50 1.72 -0.41 1.18
N PHE A 51 1.32 -1.46 0.44
CA PHE A 51 0.70 -2.64 1.04
C PHE A 51 1.65 -3.32 2.05
N CYS A 52 2.87 -3.65 1.60
CA CYS A 52 3.87 -4.34 2.40
C CYS A 52 4.26 -3.54 3.64
N VAL A 53 4.50 -2.23 3.47
CA VAL A 53 4.82 -1.33 4.60
C VAL A 53 3.66 -1.26 5.59
N SER A 54 2.42 -1.12 5.12
CA SER A 54 1.24 -1.06 6.00
C SER A 54 1.06 -2.35 6.83
N VAL A 55 1.19 -3.52 6.19
CA VAL A 55 1.08 -4.82 6.85
C VAL A 55 2.27 -5.04 7.80
N PHE A 56 3.50 -4.75 7.37
CA PHE A 56 4.70 -4.89 8.20
C PHE A 56 4.61 -4.02 9.45
N SER A 57 4.26 -2.74 9.31
CA SER A 57 4.09 -1.84 10.46
C SER A 57 3.02 -2.32 11.43
N ALA A 58 1.90 -2.84 10.94
CA ALA A 58 0.84 -3.36 11.80
C ALA A 58 1.21 -4.67 12.53
N LEU A 59 2.12 -5.47 11.98
CA LEU A 59 2.63 -6.68 12.61
C LEU A 59 3.82 -6.41 13.54
N ALA A 60 4.61 -5.36 13.26
CA ALA A 60 5.79 -4.99 14.03
C ALA A 60 5.47 -4.27 15.34
N VAL A 61 4.27 -3.69 15.47
CA VAL A 61 3.79 -3.11 16.74
C VAL A 61 3.07 -4.19 17.55
N PRO A 62 3.71 -4.80 18.57
CA PRO A 62 2.96 -5.50 19.61
C PRO A 62 2.09 -4.46 20.31
N MET A 63 0.79 -4.69 20.34
CA MET A 63 -0.13 -3.89 21.14
C MET A 63 0.29 -4.08 22.60
N SER A 64 1.07 -3.13 23.15
CA SER A 64 1.21 -2.97 24.59
C SER A 64 -0.20 -2.70 25.11
N GLY A 65 -0.84 -3.76 25.60
CA GLY A 65 -2.06 -3.63 26.37
C GLY A 65 -1.76 -2.74 27.57
N ASP A 66 -2.63 -1.75 27.74
CA ASP A 66 -3.12 -1.33 29.05
C ASP A 66 -2.03 -1.15 30.13
N GLU A 67 -1.32 -0.03 30.11
CA GLU A 67 -0.90 0.55 31.38
C GLU A 67 -2.18 0.96 32.13
N SER A 68 -2.33 0.34 33.30
CA SER A 68 -3.53 0.19 34.12
C SER A 68 -4.05 1.49 34.73
#